data_AF-A0AA87W4Y6-F1
#
_entry.id   AF-A0AA87W4Y6-F1
#
_cell.length_a   1.000
_cell.length_b   1.000
_cell.length_c   1.000
_cell.angle_alpha   90.00
_cell.angle_beta   90.00
_cell.angle_gamma   90.00
#
_symmetry.space_group_name_H-M   'P 1'
#
loop_
_entity.id
_entity.type
_entity.pdbx_description
1 polymer ?
#
loop_
_entity_poly.entity_id
_entity_poly.type
_entity_poly.pdbx_seq_one_letter_code
_entity_poly.pdbx_strand_id
1 'polypeptide(L)'
;MRIAAYSGHAPGHVRKTFQDAFFAMLDWRGEGPVPMVQFEVDYQPELISIDEACTLVSRCSDIMPGMMVDELAEYGGLKSRTYAAGAQAMRRWLKSWQS
;
A
#
# COMPACT_ATOMS: atom_id res chain seq x y z
N MET A 1 10.34 -2.06 -14.50
CA MET A 1 8.94 -1.72 -14.84
C MET A 1 8.64 -0.31 -14.35
N ARG A 2 7.96 0.56 -15.10
CA ARG A 2 7.43 1.82 -14.55
C ARG A 2 6.01 1.54 -14.06
N ILE A 3 5.83 1.47 -12.75
CA ILE A 3 4.50 1.26 -12.14
C ILE A 3 3.70 2.56 -12.25
N ALA A 4 2.58 2.50 -12.97
CA ALA A 4 1.66 3.61 -13.13
C ALA A 4 0.53 3.54 -12.10
N ALA A 5 0.10 4.70 -11.61
CA ALA A 5 -1.02 4.79 -10.69
C ALA A 5 -2.35 4.61 -11.43
N TYR A 6 -3.25 3.79 -10.86
CA TYR A 6 -4.63 3.69 -11.31
C TYR A 6 -5.44 4.87 -10.76
N SER A 7 -6.13 5.60 -11.64
CA SER A 7 -6.95 6.75 -11.28
C SER A 7 -8.41 6.36 -11.08
N GLY A 8 -9.01 6.83 -9.97
CA GLY A 8 -10.41 6.56 -9.66
C GLY A 8 -10.59 5.17 -9.08
N HIS A 9 -11.15 4.24 -9.87
CA HIS A 9 -11.39 2.86 -9.45
C HIS A 9 -10.20 1.96 -9.82
N ALA A 10 -9.56 1.36 -8.83
CA ALA A 10 -8.46 0.42 -9.08
C ALA A 10 -8.99 -1.03 -9.24
N PRO A 11 -8.41 -1.83 -10.15
CA PRO A 11 -8.74 -3.25 -10.27
C PRO A 11 -8.64 -4.02 -8.95
N GLY A 12 -9.40 -5.11 -8.83
CA GLY A 12 -9.42 -5.95 -7.62
C GLY A 12 -8.04 -6.46 -7.20
N HIS A 13 -7.25 -6.96 -8.15
CA HIS A 13 -5.89 -7.44 -7.89
C HIS A 13 -4.96 -6.32 -7.40
N VAL A 14 -5.06 -5.12 -7.98
CA VAL A 14 -4.30 -3.94 -7.52
C VAL A 14 -4.63 -3.58 -6.07
N ARG A 15 -5.92 -3.54 -5.72
CA ARG A 15 -6.35 -3.28 -4.34
C ARG A 15 -5.91 -4.38 -3.39
N LYS A 16 -5.95 -5.64 -3.83
CA LYS A 16 -5.46 -6.80 -3.06
C LYS A 16 -3.96 -6.72 -2.80
N THR A 17 -3.14 -6.38 -3.81
CA THR A 17 -1.70 -6.18 -3.63
C THR A 17 -1.39 -5.07 -2.65
N PHE A 18 -2.17 -3.98 -2.64
CA PHE A 18 -2.02 -2.96 -1.59
C PHE A 18 -2.37 -3.50 -0.19
N GLN A 19 -3.41 -4.33 -0.06
CA GLN A 19 -3.74 -4.98 1.22
C GLN A 19 -2.61 -5.90 1.69
N ASP A 20 -2.01 -6.66 0.76
CA ASP A 20 -0.87 -7.53 1.07
C ASP A 20 0.35 -6.72 1.51
N ALA A 21 0.60 -5.58 0.87
CA ALA A 21 1.65 -4.65 1.26
C ALA A 21 1.41 -4.08 2.67
N PHE A 22 0.14 -3.82 3.02
CA PHE A 22 -0.23 -3.37 4.36
C PHE A 22 0.03 -4.45 5.42
N PHE A 23 -0.37 -5.70 5.20
CA PHE A 23 -0.11 -6.77 6.16
C PHE A 23 1.39 -7.07 6.28
N ALA A 24 2.14 -7.09 5.18
CA ALA A 24 3.58 -7.25 5.20
C ALA A 24 4.28 -6.14 6.00
N MET A 25 3.79 -4.90 5.89
CA MET A 25 4.29 -3.76 6.67
C MET A 25 4.06 -3.97 8.18
N LEU A 26 2.86 -4.40 8.59
CA LEU A 26 2.54 -4.66 10.00
C LEU A 26 3.41 -5.78 10.58
N ASP A 27 3.64 -6.84 9.81
CA ASP A 27 4.43 -7.99 10.25
C ASP A 27 5.93 -7.69 10.36
N TRP A 28 6.45 -6.76 9.56
CA TRP A 28 7.88 -6.47 9.44
C TRP A 28 8.53 -5.86 10.71
N ARG A 29 7.75 -5.21 11.58
CA ARG A 29 8.23 -4.57 12.83
C ARG A 29 9.37 -3.53 12.69
N GLY A 30 9.78 -3.19 11.46
CA GLY A 30 10.84 -2.21 11.19
C GLY A 30 12.27 -2.76 11.29
N GLU A 31 12.46 -4.08 11.42
CA GLU A 31 13.79 -4.69 11.52
C GLU A 31 14.19 -5.40 10.21
N GLY A 32 15.39 -5.09 9.70
CA GLY A 32 15.93 -5.71 8.48
C GLY A 32 15.47 -5.03 7.18
N PRO A 33 15.49 -5.73 6.03
CA PRO A 33 15.06 -5.15 4.76
C PRO A 33 13.53 -5.04 4.66
N VAL A 34 13.04 -3.95 4.05
CA VAL A 34 11.61 -3.75 3.77
C VAL A 34 11.08 -4.94 2.95
N PRO A 35 9.94 -5.53 3.34
CA PRO A 35 9.41 -6.70 2.65
C PRO A 35 8.90 -6.36 1.24
N MET A 36 8.94 -7.37 0.39
CA MET A 36 8.38 -7.35 -0.96
C MET A 36 7.06 -8.12 -0.98
N VAL A 37 6.15 -7.74 -1.87
CA VAL A 37 4.85 -8.40 -2.04
C VAL A 37 4.63 -8.85 -3.48
N GLN A 38 3.78 -9.86 -3.66
CA GLN A 38 3.43 -10.35 -4.98
C GLN A 38 2.45 -9.41 -5.68
N PHE A 39 2.70 -9.16 -6.96
CA PHE A 39 1.83 -8.43 -7.87
C PHE A 39 1.74 -9.19 -9.18
N GLU A 40 0.54 -9.32 -9.74
CA GLU A 40 0.33 -10.02 -11.00
C GLU A 40 0.40 -9.04 -12.17
N VAL A 41 1.28 -9.33 -13.13
CA VAL A 41 1.39 -8.62 -14.42
C VAL A 41 1.23 -9.65 -15.52
N ASP A 42 0.23 -9.50 -16.39
CA ASP A 42 -0.06 -10.45 -17.47
C ASP A 42 -0.12 -11.93 -17.00
N TYR A 43 -0.77 -12.17 -15.85
CA TYR A 43 -0.89 -13.49 -15.21
C TYR A 43 0.43 -14.09 -14.71
N GLN A 44 1.50 -13.31 -14.64
CA GLN A 44 2.78 -13.71 -14.07
C GLN A 44 3.01 -13.00 -12.73
N PRO A 45 3.42 -13.74 -11.68
CA PRO A 45 3.75 -13.12 -10.41
C PRO A 45 5.08 -12.38 -10.48
N GLU A 46 5.07 -11.11 -10.11
CA GLU A 46 6.25 -10.28 -9.88
C GLU A 46 6.34 -9.88 -8.40
N LEU A 47 7.56 -9.62 -7.92
CA LEU A 47 7.77 -9.04 -6.60
C LEU A 47 7.94 -7.52 -6.73
N ILE A 48 7.11 -6.78 -6.01
CA ILE A 48 7.19 -5.33 -5.92
C ILE A 48 7.37 -4.91 -4.46
N SER A 49 8.00 -3.76 -4.25
CA SER A 49 8.16 -3.16 -2.92
C SER A 49 6.83 -2.60 -2.39
N ILE A 50 6.76 -2.35 -1.07
CA ILE A 50 5.61 -1.65 -0.48
C ILE A 50 5.43 -0.25 -1.10
N ASP A 51 6.51 0.47 -1.41
CA ASP A 51 6.41 1.79 -2.03
C ASP A 51 5.79 1.73 -3.45
N GLU A 52 6.13 0.68 -4.20
CA GLU A 52 5.54 0.40 -5.50
C GLU A 52 4.06 0.04 -5.39
N ALA A 53 3.69 -0.80 -4.41
CA ALA A 53 2.28 -1.09 -4.12
C ALA A 53 1.49 0.18 -3.74
N CYS A 54 2.11 1.10 -3.00
CA CYS A 54 1.53 2.42 -2.70
C CYS A 54 1.40 3.29 -3.97
N THR A 55 2.31 3.18 -4.94
CA THR A 55 2.21 3.90 -6.22
C THR A 55 0.95 3.48 -6.97
N LEU A 56 0.68 2.18 -7.05
CA LEU A 56 -0.45 1.62 -7.81
C LEU A 56 -1.79 2.27 -7.41
N VAL A 57 -2.01 2.49 -6.12
CA VAL A 57 -3.27 3.02 -5.58
C VAL A 57 -3.21 4.51 -5.22
N SER A 58 -2.12 5.21 -5.56
CA SER A 58 -1.91 6.62 -5.17
C SER A 58 -2.96 7.61 -5.71
N ARG A 59 -3.76 7.19 -6.69
CA ARG A 59 -4.89 7.94 -7.27
C ARG A 59 -6.23 7.19 -7.15
N CYS A 60 -6.30 6.14 -6.35
CA CYS A 60 -7.49 5.34 -6.12
C CYS A 60 -8.42 6.04 -5.11
N SER A 61 -9.62 6.40 -5.55
CA SER A 61 -10.65 7.05 -4.73
C SER A 61 -11.60 6.06 -4.05
N ASP A 62 -11.43 4.76 -4.29
CA ASP A 62 -12.22 3.73 -3.61
C ASP A 62 -12.01 3.80 -2.09
N ILE A 63 -13.04 3.39 -1.36
CA ILE A 63 -12.98 3.23 0.09
C ILE A 63 -12.18 1.98 0.46
N MET A 64 -11.21 2.17 1.34
CA MET A 64 -10.36 1.14 1.91
C MET A 64 -11.14 0.33 2.98
N PRO A 65 -10.82 -0.96 3.17
CA PRO A 65 -11.39 -1.77 4.25
C PRO A 65 -11.28 -1.10 5.62
N GLY A 66 -12.31 -1.27 6.46
CA GLY A 66 -12.41 -0.62 7.78
C GLY A 66 -11.21 -0.90 8.69
N MET A 67 -10.79 -2.17 8.79
CA MET A 67 -9.64 -2.56 9.62
C MET A 67 -8.35 -1.80 9.26
N MET A 68 -8.11 -1.53 7.97
CA MET A 68 -6.91 -0.81 7.54
C MET A 68 -7.02 0.69 7.84
N VAL A 69 -8.24 1.22 7.81
CA VAL A 69 -8.51 2.61 8.18
C VAL A 69 -8.19 2.81 9.65
N ASP A 70 -8.66 1.90 10.50
CA ASP A 70 -8.50 1.97 11.95
C ASP A 70 -7.02 1.88 12.33
N GLU A 71 -6.30 0.87 11.82
CA GLU A 71 -4.86 0.70 12.04
C GLU A 71 -4.06 1.92 11.56
N LEU A 72 -4.25 2.38 10.32
CA LEU A 72 -3.50 3.53 9.81
C LEU A 72 -3.86 4.86 10.50
N ALA A 73 -5.06 4.96 11.09
CA ALA A 73 -5.40 6.12 11.91
C ALA A 73 -4.57 6.18 13.19
N GLU A 74 -4.31 5.02 13.83
CA GLU A 74 -3.46 4.92 15.02
C GLU A 74 -1.99 5.31 14.73
N TYR A 75 -1.46 4.97 13.55
CA TYR A 75 -0.05 5.24 13.18
C TYR A 75 0.27 6.67 12.72
N GLY A 76 -0.65 7.65 12.88
CA GLY A 76 -0.33 9.06 12.61
C GLY A 76 -1.24 9.77 11.60
N GLY A 77 -2.48 9.31 11.47
CA GLY A 77 -3.58 10.12 10.94
C GLY A 77 -3.90 9.90 9.47
N LEU A 78 -5.04 9.24 9.24
CA LEU A 78 -5.66 9.08 7.95
C LEU A 78 -6.57 10.29 7.64
N LYS A 79 -6.29 11.04 6.57
CA LYS A 79 -7.10 12.23 6.20
C LYS A 79 -8.45 11.88 5.55
N SER A 80 -8.59 10.68 5.02
CA SER A 80 -9.82 10.14 4.41
C SER A 80 -9.74 8.62 4.33
N ARG A 81 -10.86 7.94 4.17
CA ARG A 81 -10.93 6.46 4.11
C ARG A 81 -10.57 5.87 2.74
N THR A 82 -9.86 6.62 1.89
CA THR A 82 -9.54 6.18 0.53
C THR A 82 -8.23 5.39 0.47
N TYR A 83 -8.09 4.52 -0.51
CA TYR A 83 -6.81 3.84 -0.79
C TYR A 83 -5.68 4.85 -1.05
N ALA A 84 -5.94 5.94 -1.76
CA ALA A 84 -4.94 6.99 -1.99
C ALA A 84 -4.45 7.61 -0.67
N ALA A 85 -5.34 7.87 0.29
CA ALA A 85 -4.94 8.36 1.62
C ALA A 85 -4.18 7.29 2.43
N GLY A 86 -4.59 6.02 2.34
CA GLY A 86 -3.87 4.89 2.94
C GLY A 86 -2.43 4.78 2.43
N ALA A 87 -2.25 4.83 1.11
CA ALA A 87 -0.92 4.79 0.49
C ALA A 87 -0.03 5.96 0.91
N GLN A 88 -0.60 7.16 1.07
CA GLN A 88 0.14 8.30 1.59
C GLN A 88 0.55 8.10 3.06
N ALA A 89 -0.31 7.53 3.90
CA ALA A 89 -0.01 7.24 5.29
C ALA A 89 1.10 6.18 5.41
N MET A 90 0.97 5.06 4.72
CA MET A 90 1.99 4.00 4.69
C MET A 90 3.34 4.51 4.21
N ARG A 91 3.38 5.35 3.16
CA ARG A 91 4.63 5.97 2.69
C ARG A 91 5.30 6.87 3.72
N ARG A 92 4.52 7.61 4.51
CA ARG A 92 5.10 8.44 5.59
C ARG A 92 5.68 7.56 6.69
N TRP A 93 4.97 6.49 7.05
CA TRP A 93 5.45 5.50 8.01
C TRP A 93 6.75 4.83 7.53
N LEU A 94 6.82 4.36 6.28
CA LEU A 94 8.06 3.76 5.75
C LEU A 94 9.24 4.71 5.81
N LYS A 95 9.02 5.99 5.54
CA LYS A 95 10.08 7.01 5.60
C LYS A 95 10.58 7.29 7.01
N SER A 96 9.75 7.11 8.06
CA SER A 96 10.21 7.31 9.45
C SER A 96 11.16 6.23 9.95
N TRP A 97 11.27 5.09 9.24
CA TRP A 97 12.20 4.01 9.55
C TRP A 97 13.50 4.05 8.72
N GLN A 98 13.59 4.93 7.74
CA GLN A 98 14.76 5.10 6.87
C GLN A 98 15.62 6.31 7.27
N SER A 99 15.24 6.99 8.35
CA SER A 99 15.89 8.17 8.94
C SER A 99 16.53 7.83 10.27
#